data_AF-A0A412AZK0-F1
#
_entry.id   AF-A0A412AZK0-F1
#
_cell.length_a   1.000
_cell.length_b   1.000
_cell.length_c   1.000
_cell.angle_alpha   90.00
_cell.angle_beta   90.00
_cell.angle_gamma   90.00
#
_symmetry.space_group_name_H-M   'P 1'
#
loop_
_entity.id
_entity.type
_entity.pdbx_description
1 polymer ?
#
loop_
_entity_poly.entity_id
_entity_poly.type
_entity_poly.pdbx_seq_one_letter_code
_entity_poly.pdbx_strand_id
1 'polypeptide(L)'
;MITGIKKKNKLTEIWFDETGSAVTIRTYNTGLKNRLTAYAEKYPVLCHQTDDDERGCLTFEIDRRRFSVRLTAPYSEDRRKRAKETMTALNRRGGRTQ
;
A
#
# COMPACT_ATOMS: atom_id res chain seq x y z
N MET A 1 -10.59 -14.42 -5.32
CA MET A 1 -9.20 -14.86 -5.51
C MET A 1 -8.84 -15.80 -4.36
N ILE A 2 -8.91 -17.11 -4.59
CA ILE A 2 -8.61 -18.13 -3.57
C ILE A 2 -7.11 -18.29 -3.50
N THR A 3 -6.47 -17.42 -2.73
CA THR A 3 -5.09 -17.64 -2.32
C THR A 3 -5.16 -18.60 -1.13
N GLY A 4 -4.52 -19.77 -1.19
CA GLY A 4 -4.44 -20.73 -0.06
C GLY A 4 -3.74 -20.18 1.20
N ILE A 5 -3.47 -18.88 1.22
CA ILE A 5 -2.77 -18.14 2.26
C ILE A 5 -3.81 -17.36 3.09
N LYS A 6 -3.89 -17.67 4.38
CA LYS A 6 -4.75 -16.94 5.33
C LYS A 6 -4.40 -15.45 5.31
N LYS A 7 -5.40 -14.56 5.42
CA LYS A 7 -5.21 -13.10 5.36
C LYS A 7 -4.12 -12.58 6.33
N LYS A 8 -4.01 -13.17 7.52
CA LYS A 8 -2.98 -12.83 8.51
C LYS A 8 -1.54 -13.14 8.08
N ASN A 9 -1.36 -14.06 7.14
CA ASN A 9 -0.06 -14.45 6.60
C ASN A 9 0.32 -13.65 5.35
N LYS A 10 -0.53 -12.71 4.91
CA LYS A 10 -0.26 -11.81 3.79
C LYS A 10 0.52 -10.59 4.27
N LEU A 11 1.82 -10.75 4.39
CA LEU A 11 2.72 -9.71 4.87
C LEU A 11 3.19 -8.81 3.73
N THR A 12 3.63 -7.60 4.09
CA THR A 12 4.40 -6.74 3.18
C THR A 12 5.80 -6.65 3.76
N GLU A 13 6.78 -7.09 2.96
CA GLU A 13 8.19 -7.11 3.31
C GLU A 13 8.89 -6.04 2.48
N ILE A 14 9.75 -5.26 3.13
CA ILE A 14 10.51 -4.17 2.51
C ILE A 14 11.95 -4.35 2.96
N TRP A 15 12.85 -4.58 2.01
CA TRP A 15 14.26 -4.81 2.27
C TRP A 15 15.11 -3.68 1.69
N PHE A 16 16.08 -3.23 2.49
CA PHE A 16 17.11 -2.29 2.07
C PHE A 16 18.43 -3.05 2.05
N ASP A 17 19.08 -3.08 0.89
CA ASP A 17 20.45 -3.54 0.78
C ASP A 17 21.39 -2.35 1.05
N GLU A 18 22.42 -2.55 1.86
CA GLU A 18 23.44 -1.54 2.13
C GLU A 18 24.33 -1.31 0.89
N THR A 19 24.57 -2.38 0.13
CA THR A 19 25.41 -2.38 -1.07
C THR A 19 24.62 -2.00 -2.32
N GLY A 20 23.33 -2.39 -2.37
CA GLY A 20 22.43 -2.12 -3.47
C GLY A 20 21.88 -0.68 -3.49
N SER A 21 21.54 -0.20 -4.68
CA SER A 21 20.84 1.07 -4.87
C SER A 21 19.32 0.92 -4.90
N ALA A 22 18.79 -0.30 -4.79
CA ALA A 22 17.37 -0.60 -4.87
C ALA A 22 16.79 -1.02 -3.50
N VAL A 23 15.49 -0.82 -3.36
CA VAL A 23 14.66 -1.33 -2.27
C VAL A 23 13.76 -2.40 -2.86
N THR A 24 13.76 -3.57 -2.25
CA THR A 24 12.90 -4.67 -2.68
C THR A 24 11.62 -4.64 -1.86
N ILE A 25 10.48 -4.63 -2.54
CA ILE A 25 9.16 -4.60 -1.92
C ILE A 25 8.38 -5.83 -2.37
N ARG A 26 8.03 -6.70 -1.41
CA ARG A 26 7.18 -7.86 -1.64
C ARG A 26 5.84 -7.65 -0.93
N THR A 27 4.72 -7.70 -1.65
CA THR A 27 3.43 -7.34 -1.08
C THR A 27 2.22 -8.03 -1.70
N TYR A 28 1.27 -8.40 -0.84
CA TYR A 28 -0.10 -8.80 -1.20
C TYR A 28 -1.09 -7.62 -1.23
N ASN A 29 -0.70 -6.43 -0.77
CA ASN A 29 -1.60 -5.29 -0.63
C ASN A 29 -1.99 -4.73 -2.01
N THR A 30 -3.25 -4.89 -2.40
CA THR A 30 -3.77 -4.45 -3.70
C THR A 30 -3.51 -2.96 -3.99
N GLY A 31 -3.72 -2.09 -3.02
CA GLY A 31 -3.51 -0.65 -3.20
C GLY A 31 -2.04 -0.27 -3.33
N LEU A 32 -1.13 -1.02 -2.72
CA LEU A 32 0.31 -0.84 -2.92
C LEU A 32 0.74 -1.40 -4.28
N LYS A 33 0.30 -2.61 -4.65
CA LYS A 33 0.59 -3.23 -5.96
C LYS A 33 0.22 -2.29 -7.10
N ASN A 34 -1.02 -1.81 -7.14
CA ASN A 34 -1.50 -0.95 -8.24
C ASN A 34 -0.66 0.33 -8.36
N ARG A 35 -0.22 0.92 -7.24
CA ARG A 35 0.64 2.11 -7.25
C ARG A 35 2.04 1.80 -7.76
N LEU A 36 2.62 0.66 -7.37
CA LEU A 36 3.94 0.23 -7.83
C LEU A 36 3.92 -0.14 -9.31
N THR A 37 2.92 -0.89 -9.78
CA THR A 37 2.71 -1.22 -11.20
C THR A 37 2.60 0.05 -12.04
N ALA A 38 1.72 0.99 -11.67
CA ALA A 38 1.58 2.24 -12.41
C ALA A 38 2.86 3.10 -12.38
N TYR A 39 3.62 3.05 -11.28
CA TYR A 39 4.90 3.74 -11.19
C TYR A 39 5.97 3.08 -12.08
N ALA A 40 6.01 1.75 -12.12
CA ALA A 40 6.92 0.98 -12.96
C ALA A 40 6.64 1.16 -14.45
N GLU A 41 5.36 1.19 -14.86
CA GLU A 41 4.97 1.50 -16.24
C GLU A 41 5.44 2.89 -16.68
N LYS A 42 5.37 3.88 -15.78
CA LYS A 42 5.78 5.25 -16.08
C LYS A 42 7.31 5.46 -16.01
N TYR A 43 7.99 4.73 -15.15
CA TYR A 43 9.43 4.88 -14.87
C TYR A 43 10.14 3.51 -14.79
N PRO A 44 10.21 2.74 -15.87
CA PRO A 44 10.67 1.34 -15.84
C PRO A 44 12.14 1.19 -15.42
N VAL A 45 12.97 2.21 -15.64
CA VAL A 45 14.38 2.23 -15.19
C VAL A 45 14.48 2.40 -13.66
N LEU A 46 13.52 3.07 -13.04
CA LEU A 46 13.54 3.37 -11.60
C LEU A 46 12.74 2.37 -10.78
N CYS A 47 11.78 1.69 -11.39
CA CYS A 47 10.99 0.67 -10.73
C CYS A 47 10.51 -0.37 -11.75
N HIS A 48 10.63 -1.64 -11.40
CA HIS A 48 10.11 -2.73 -12.21
C HIS A 48 9.70 -3.90 -11.31
N GLN A 49 8.76 -4.71 -11.80
CA GLN A 49 8.38 -5.95 -11.16
C GLN A 49 9.47 -6.98 -11.43
N THR A 50 9.91 -7.68 -10.38
CA THR A 50 10.95 -8.72 -10.46
C THR A 50 10.38 -10.12 -10.31
N ASP A 51 9.24 -10.27 -9.64
CA ASP A 51 8.61 -11.58 -9.39
C ASP A 51 7.08 -11.48 -9.23
N ASP A 52 6.38 -12.56 -9.56
CA ASP A 52 4.97 -12.81 -9.28
C ASP A 52 4.85 -14.22 -8.71
N ASP A 53 4.36 -14.34 -7.47
CA ASP A 53 4.21 -15.65 -6.84
C ASP A 53 3.01 -16.44 -7.36
N GLU A 54 2.26 -15.88 -8.34
CA GLU A 54 1.01 -16.37 -8.95
C GLU A 54 -0.14 -16.56 -7.94
N ARG A 55 0.12 -16.27 -6.66
CA ARG A 55 -0.79 -16.35 -5.52
C ARG A 55 -1.13 -14.95 -5.03
N GLY A 56 -0.87 -13.94 -5.85
CA GLY A 56 -1.26 -12.56 -5.65
C GLY A 56 -0.28 -11.72 -4.82
N CYS A 57 0.91 -12.23 -4.51
CA CYS A 57 2.05 -11.42 -4.07
C CYS A 57 2.87 -10.99 -5.29
N LEU A 58 3.21 -9.71 -5.34
CA LEU A 58 4.15 -9.20 -6.33
C LEU A 58 5.40 -8.68 -5.64
N THR A 59 6.55 -8.86 -6.29
CA THR A 59 7.83 -8.31 -5.87
C THR A 59 8.28 -7.24 -6.86
N PHE A 60 8.70 -6.11 -6.32
CA PHE A 60 9.23 -4.99 -7.10
C PHE A 60 10.60 -4.59 -6.57
N GLU A 61 11.43 -4.11 -7.47
CA GLU A 61 12.58 -3.29 -7.12
C GLU A 61 12.29 -1.84 -7.46
N ILE A 62 12.64 -0.94 -6.54
CA ILE A 62 12.53 0.51 -6.73
C ILE A 62 13.84 1.17 -6.32
N ASP A 63 14.30 2.15 -7.09
CA ASP A 63 15.46 2.97 -6.73
C ASP A 63 15.27 3.55 -5.31
N ARG A 64 16.27 3.35 -4.45
CA ARG A 64 16.24 3.73 -3.03
C ARG A 64 15.96 5.21 -2.81
N ARG A 65 16.32 6.08 -3.75
CA ARG A 65 16.05 7.53 -3.68
C ARG A 65 14.59 7.88 -4.00
N ARG A 66 13.82 6.94 -4.54
CA ARG A 66 12.40 7.10 -4.92
C ARG A 66 11.44 6.49 -3.92
N PHE A 67 11.94 5.70 -2.96
CA PHE A 67 11.15 5.14 -1.88
C PHE A 67 11.33 5.94 -0.59
N SER A 68 10.23 6.28 0.08
CA SER A 68 10.27 6.99 1.37
C SER A 68 9.20 6.47 2.31
N VAL A 69 9.56 6.26 3.58
CA VAL A 69 8.60 6.01 4.66
C VAL A 69 8.22 7.33 5.30
N ARG A 70 6.94 7.70 5.24
CA ARG A 70 6.43 8.91 5.88
C ARG A 70 5.89 8.59 7.27
N LEU A 71 6.54 9.11 8.30
CA LEU A 71 6.02 9.10 9.67
C LEU A 71 5.04 10.26 9.86
N THR A 72 3.86 9.96 10.39
CA THR A 72 2.80 10.95 10.60
C THR A 72 2.41 10.99 12.05
N ALA A 73 2.30 12.20 12.62
CA ALA A 73 1.78 12.37 13.96
C ALA A 73 0.39 11.69 14.07
N PRO A 74 0.11 11.00 15.20
CA PRO A 74 -1.21 10.46 15.43
C PRO A 74 -2.25 11.59 15.38
N TYR A 75 -3.42 11.29 14.85
CA TYR A 75 -4.51 12.28 14.83
C TYR A 75 -4.89 12.67 16.26
N SER A 76 -5.04 13.98 16.50
CA SER A 76 -5.60 14.52 17.74
C SER A 76 -7.02 13.99 17.97
N GLU A 77 -7.44 13.93 19.24
CA GLU A 77 -8.80 13.52 19.60
C GLU A 77 -9.86 14.39 18.92
N ASP A 78 -9.64 15.69 18.82
CA ASP A 78 -10.53 16.61 18.10
C ASP A 78 -10.68 16.26 16.62
N ARG A 79 -9.57 15.91 15.95
CA ARG A 79 -9.60 15.50 14.54
C ARG A 79 -10.33 14.16 14.39
N ARG A 80 -10.12 13.23 15.32
CA ARG A 80 -10.83 11.94 15.36
C ARG A 80 -12.34 12.15 15.56
N LYS A 81 -12.73 13.05 16.48
CA LYS A 81 -14.13 13.40 16.77
C LYS A 81 -14.81 14.04 15.57
N ARG A 82 -14.19 15.06 14.96
CA ARG A 82 -14.71 15.69 13.73
C ARG A 82 -14.86 14.68 12.59
N ALA A 83 -13.88 13.80 12.39
CA ALA A 83 -14.00 12.75 11.38
C ALA A 83 -15.18 11.80 11.64
N LYS A 84 -15.38 11.39 12.90
CA LYS A 84 -16.55 10.58 13.31
C LYS A 84 -17.86 11.32 13.04
N GLU A 85 -17.97 12.58 13.47
CA GLU A 85 -19.17 13.42 13.26
C GLU A 85 -19.51 13.57 11.77
N THR A 86 -18.50 13.85 10.94
CA THR A 86 -18.67 13.94 9.48
C THR A 86 -19.21 12.64 8.90
N MET A 87 -18.66 11.49 9.30
CA MET A 87 -19.14 10.18 8.83
C MET A 87 -20.54 9.85 9.34
N THR A 88 -20.85 10.15 10.60
CA THR A 88 -22.21 10.00 11.13
C THR A 88 -23.21 10.88 10.37
N ALA A 89 -22.84 12.12 10.04
CA ALA A 89 -23.68 13.01 9.25
C ALA A 89 -23.89 12.50 7.81
N LEU A 90 -22.84 11.98 7.16
CA LEU A 90 -22.94 11.36 5.84
C LEU A 90 -23.85 10.13 5.85
N ASN A 91 -23.72 9.25 6.84
CA ASN A 91 -24.57 8.06 6.96
C ASN A 91 -26.04 8.42 7.21
N ARG A 92 -26.32 9.44 8.03
CA ARG A 92 -27.70 9.95 8.23
C ARG A 92 -28.29 10.55 6.97
N ARG A 93 -27.47 11.12 6.09
CA ARG A 93 -27.91 11.64 4.78
C ARG A 93 -28.15 10.52 3.77
N GLY A 94 -27.29 9.50 3.73
CA GLY A 94 -27.45 8.34 2.84
C GLY A 94 -28.56 7.38 3.25
N GLY A 95 -28.87 7.27 4.55
CA GLY A 95 -29.95 6.44 5.06
C GLY A 95 -31.37 7.03 4.93
N ARG A 96 -31.51 8.25 4.39
CA ARG A 96 -32.83 8.85 4.09
C ARG A 96 -33.31 8.57 2.66
N THR A 97 -32.55 7.82 1.88
CA THR A 97 -32.86 7.48 0.49
C THR A 97 -33.21 5.99 0.31
N GLN A 98 -33.55 5.28 1.39
CA GLN A 98 -34.18 3.95 1.34
C GLN A 98 -35.53 3.97 2.05
#